data_AF-A0A7Y0QS04-F1
#
_entry.id   AF-A0A7Y0QS04-F1
#
_cell.length_a   1.000
_cell.length_b   1.000
_cell.length_c   1.000
_cell.angle_alpha   90.00
_cell.angle_beta   90.00
_cell.angle_gamma   90.00
#
_symmetry.space_group_name_H-M   'P 1'
#
loop_
_entity.id
_entity.type
_entity.pdbx_description
1 polymer ?
#
loop_
_entity_poly.entity_id
_entity_poly.type
_entity_poly.pdbx_seq_one_letter_code
_entity_poly.pdbx_strand_id
1 'polypeptide(L)'
;GGVVLALAAWLTEGAPAINWSARFVAILLYVSLVGTAAAFLGWFTEVQHCRLDTLSAWTFLVPVFGILLSILILGEPQTFWSMAGMGLVVLSMVFLTAPGKRSVQAPR
;
A
#
# COMPACT_ATOMS: atom_id res chain seq x y z
N GLY A 1 9.65 18.76 -10.17
CA GLY A 1 9.76 17.30 -10.38
C GLY A 1 8.98 16.84 -11.60
N GLY A 2 7.64 16.83 -11.53
CA GLY A 2 6.77 16.26 -12.56
C GLY A 2 6.99 16.79 -13.98
N VAL A 3 7.19 18.10 -14.17
CA VAL A 3 7.45 18.69 -15.49
C VAL A 3 8.75 18.17 -16.10
N VAL A 4 9.82 18.05 -15.29
CA VAL A 4 11.12 17.54 -15.76
C VAL A 4 11.01 16.06 -16.15
N LEU A 5 10.27 15.27 -15.37
CA LEU A 5 10.03 13.86 -15.69
C LEU A 5 9.14 13.68 -16.93
N ALA A 6 8.12 14.52 -17.10
CA ALA A 6 7.24 14.49 -18.27
C ALA A 6 8.01 14.84 -19.56
N LEU A 7 8.91 15.83 -19.49
CA LEU A 7 9.80 16.16 -20.60
C LEU A 7 10.78 15.03 -20.92
N ALA A 8 11.38 14.42 -19.89
CA ALA A 8 12.27 13.28 -20.07
C ALA A 8 11.54 12.10 -20.73
N ALA A 9 10.35 11.75 -20.24
CA ALA A 9 9.53 10.67 -20.80
C ALA A 9 9.11 10.93 -22.25
N TRP A 10 8.73 12.16 -22.58
CA TRP A 10 8.42 12.53 -23.97
C TRP A 10 9.62 12.32 -24.89
N LEU A 11 10.81 12.74 -24.44
CA LEU A 11 12.04 12.63 -25.23
C LEU A 11 12.51 11.17 -25.39
N THR A 12 12.23 10.28 -24.43
CA THR A 12 12.67 8.88 -24.47
C THR A 12 11.64 7.91 -25.04
N GLU A 13 10.35 8.10 -24.73
CA GLU A 13 9.26 7.16 -25.05
C GLU A 13 8.31 7.71 -26.13
N GLY A 14 8.39 9.00 -26.46
CA GLY A 14 7.51 9.66 -27.44
C GLY A 14 6.16 10.09 -26.86
N ALA A 15 5.22 10.42 -27.74
CA ALA A 15 3.89 10.87 -27.33
C ALA A 15 3.09 9.71 -26.69
N PRO A 16 2.41 9.93 -25.54
CA PRO A 16 1.65 8.87 -24.88
C PRO A 16 0.54 8.32 -25.77
N ALA A 17 0.61 7.05 -26.14
CA ALA A 17 -0.45 6.34 -26.86
C ALA A 17 -1.57 5.90 -25.92
N ILE A 18 -2.26 6.87 -25.29
CA ILE A 18 -3.36 6.58 -24.36
C ILE A 18 -4.65 6.38 -25.16
N ASN A 19 -5.22 5.17 -25.07
CA ASN A 19 -6.54 4.91 -25.63
C ASN A 19 -7.63 5.38 -24.66
N TRP A 20 -8.11 6.60 -24.88
CA TRP A 20 -9.17 7.24 -24.09
C TRP A 20 -10.52 6.57 -24.34
N SER A 21 -10.79 5.50 -23.59
CA SER A 21 -12.08 4.83 -23.56
C SER A 21 -12.85 5.15 -22.28
N ALA A 22 -14.18 5.10 -22.33
CA ALA A 22 -15.02 5.26 -21.14
C ALA A 22 -14.65 4.24 -20.03
N ARG A 23 -14.26 3.02 -20.44
CA ARG A 23 -13.75 1.99 -19.52
C ARG A 23 -12.47 2.42 -18.83
N PHE A 24 -11.50 2.98 -19.58
CA PHE A 24 -10.25 3.47 -19.01
C PHE A 24 -10.51 4.59 -17.99
N VAL A 25 -11.36 5.56 -18.34
CA VAL A 25 -11.72 6.65 -17.42
C VAL A 25 -12.42 6.12 -16.17
N ALA A 26 -13.34 5.16 -16.30
CA ALA A 26 -14.00 4.56 -15.15
C ALA A 26 -13.02 3.84 -14.20
N ILE A 27 -12.09 3.05 -14.75
CA ILE A 27 -11.04 2.37 -13.97
C ILE A 27 -10.13 3.41 -13.30
N LEU A 28 -9.73 4.45 -14.03
CA LEU A 28 -8.88 5.52 -13.53
C LEU A 28 -9.55 6.28 -12.37
N LEU A 29 -10.83 6.62 -12.52
CA LEU A 29 -11.62 7.26 -11.46
C LEU A 29 -11.76 6.35 -10.25
N TYR A 30 -12.07 5.08 -10.45
CA TYR A 30 -12.19 4.13 -9.36
C TYR A 30 -10.89 4.00 -8.57
N VAL A 31 -9.74 3.80 -9.23
CA VAL A 31 -8.46 3.62 -8.53
C VAL A 31 -7.98 4.92 -7.86
N SER A 32 -8.19 6.07 -8.49
CA SER A 32 -7.76 7.37 -7.95
C SER A 32 -8.65 7.85 -6.79
N LEU A 33 -9.97 7.73 -6.90
CA LEU A 33 -10.89 8.19 -5.86
C LEU A 33 -11.03 7.15 -4.74
N VAL A 34 -11.34 5.91 -5.08
CA VAL A 34 -11.66 4.87 -4.09
C VAL A 34 -10.38 4.20 -3.58
N GLY A 35 -9.51 3.76 -4.49
CA GLY A 35 -8.27 3.07 -4.11
C GLY A 35 -7.24 3.96 -3.45
N THR A 36 -7.22 5.26 -3.81
CA THR A 36 -6.19 6.20 -3.37
C THR A 36 -6.76 7.27 -2.44
N ALA A 37 -7.60 8.19 -2.95
CA ALA A 37 -8.03 9.35 -2.17
C ALA A 37 -8.81 8.97 -0.90
N ALA A 38 -9.78 8.06 -0.99
CA ALA A 38 -10.54 7.61 0.17
C ALA A 38 -9.66 6.86 1.19
N ALA A 39 -8.73 6.02 0.73
CA ALA A 39 -7.78 5.33 1.60
C ALA A 39 -6.88 6.32 2.34
N PHE A 40 -6.35 7.34 1.64
CA PHE A 40 -5.55 8.40 2.25
C PHE A 40 -6.38 9.24 3.23
N LEU A 41 -7.62 9.58 2.91
CA LEU A 41 -8.49 10.32 3.82
C LEU A 41 -8.76 9.52 5.10
N GLY A 42 -9.07 8.23 4.98
CA GLY A 42 -9.22 7.33 6.13
C GLY A 42 -7.95 7.30 6.97
N TRP A 43 -6.80 7.14 6.34
CA TRP A 43 -5.50 7.17 7.01
C TRP A 43 -5.23 8.48 7.73
N PHE A 44 -5.36 9.62 7.06
CA PHE A 44 -5.11 10.93 7.66
C PHE A 44 -6.09 11.26 8.79
N THR A 45 -7.34 10.80 8.68
CA THR A 45 -8.34 10.95 9.75
C THR A 45 -7.94 10.11 10.97
N GLU A 46 -7.49 8.88 10.76
CA GLU A 46 -7.10 7.98 11.85
C GLU A 46 -5.79 8.41 12.52
N VAL A 47 -4.83 8.95 11.75
CA VAL A 47 -3.57 9.54 12.26
C VAL A 47 -3.84 10.68 13.24
N GLN A 48 -4.95 11.39 13.13
CA GLN A 48 -5.30 12.47 14.06
C GLN A 48 -5.79 11.95 15.43
N HIS A 49 -6.25 10.70 15.51
CA HIS A 49 -6.89 10.15 16.72
C HIS A 49 -6.08 9.01 17.36
N CYS A 50 -5.23 8.33 16.60
CA CYS A 50 -4.49 7.15 17.03
C CYS A 50 -2.97 7.39 17.05
N ARG A 51 -2.26 6.65 17.92
CA ARG A 51 -0.80 6.69 18.01
C ARG A 51 -0.18 6.15 16.71
N LEU A 52 0.79 6.87 16.15
CA LEU A 52 1.47 6.53 14.88
C LEU A 52 2.09 5.11 14.85
N ASP A 53 2.41 4.53 16.02
CA ASP A 53 3.00 3.20 16.14
C ASP A 53 2.02 2.09 15.73
N THR A 54 0.73 2.21 16.01
CA THR A 54 -0.28 1.22 15.58
C THR A 54 -0.69 1.39 14.12
N LEU A 55 -0.74 2.62 13.64
CA LEU A 55 -1.09 2.92 12.24
C LEU A 55 -0.03 2.43 11.27
N SER A 56 1.25 2.64 11.60
CA SER A 56 2.34 2.14 10.75
C SER A 56 2.39 0.62 10.66
N ALA A 57 1.85 -0.10 11.65
CA ALA A 57 1.68 -1.56 11.57
C ALA A 57 0.60 -1.96 10.54
N TRP A 58 -0.43 -1.14 10.34
CA TRP A 58 -1.54 -1.44 9.41
C TRP A 58 -1.11 -1.47 7.94
N THR A 59 -0.10 -0.69 7.54
CA THR A 59 0.38 -0.69 6.15
C THR A 59 1.05 -2.02 5.78
N PHE A 60 1.58 -2.76 6.77
CA PHE A 60 2.10 -4.10 6.55
C PHE A 60 1.01 -5.13 6.26
N LEU A 61 -0.27 -4.85 6.54
CA LEU A 61 -1.36 -5.76 6.13
C LEU A 61 -1.65 -5.67 4.62
N VAL A 62 -1.28 -4.59 3.94
CA VAL A 62 -1.56 -4.41 2.50
C VAL A 62 -1.09 -5.60 1.65
N PRO A 63 0.18 -6.05 1.72
CA PRO A 63 0.62 -7.23 0.98
C PRO A 63 -0.09 -8.53 1.41
N VAL A 64 -0.45 -8.67 2.69
CA VAL A 64 -1.19 -9.85 3.19
C VAL A 64 -2.58 -9.92 2.55
N PHE A 65 -3.34 -8.82 2.58
CA PHE A 65 -4.62 -8.75 1.89
C PHE A 65 -4.47 -8.91 0.38
N GLY A 66 -3.43 -8.36 -0.24
CA GLY A 66 -3.15 -8.55 -1.66
C GLY A 66 -3.05 -10.02 -2.04
N ILE A 67 -2.28 -10.81 -1.28
CA ILE A 67 -2.12 -12.25 -1.52
C ILE A 67 -3.40 -13.02 -1.20
N LEU A 68 -4.08 -12.71 -0.09
CA LEU A 68 -5.34 -13.34 0.28
C LEU A 68 -6.43 -13.11 -0.79
N LEU A 69 -6.57 -11.88 -1.29
CA LEU A 69 -7.52 -11.55 -2.35
C LEU A 69 -7.11 -12.21 -3.68
N SER A 70 -5.82 -12.31 -3.97
CA SER A 70 -5.33 -13.04 -5.15
C SER A 70 -5.73 -14.52 -5.12
N ILE A 71 -5.57 -15.19 -3.96
CA ILE A 71 -5.99 -16.59 -3.78
C ILE A 71 -7.52 -16.71 -3.83
N LEU A 72 -8.25 -15.87 -3.07
CA LEU A 72 -9.67 -16.06 -2.84
C LEU A 72 -10.56 -15.58 -3.99
N ILE A 73 -10.20 -14.46 -4.63
CA ILE A 73 -10.98 -13.86 -5.71
C ILE A 73 -10.49 -14.34 -7.07
N LEU A 74 -9.16 -14.32 -7.29
CA LEU A 74 -8.56 -14.65 -8.58
C LEU A 74 -8.32 -16.16 -8.75
N GLY A 75 -8.20 -16.91 -7.66
CA GLY A 75 -7.94 -18.35 -7.69
C GLY A 75 -6.54 -18.71 -8.19
N GLU A 76 -5.62 -17.74 -8.25
CA GLU A 76 -4.29 -17.98 -8.84
C GLU A 76 -3.34 -18.70 -7.87
N PRO A 77 -2.63 -19.74 -8.34
CA PRO A 77 -1.64 -20.44 -7.54
C PRO A 77 -0.50 -19.49 -7.19
N GLN A 78 -0.27 -19.30 -5.89
CA GLN A 78 0.80 -18.42 -5.43
C GLN A 78 2.16 -19.06 -5.61
N THR A 79 3.11 -18.28 -6.09
CA THR A 79 4.50 -18.70 -6.17
C THR A 79 5.08 -18.85 -4.76
N PHE A 80 6.07 -19.73 -4.62
CA PHE A 80 6.82 -19.90 -3.36
C PHE A 80 7.34 -18.56 -2.81
N TRP A 81 7.82 -17.68 -3.70
CA TRP A 81 8.31 -16.35 -3.34
C TRP A 81 7.22 -15.42 -2.79
N SER A 82 6.01 -15.46 -3.36
CA SER A 82 4.84 -14.71 -2.84
C SER A 82 4.51 -15.14 -1.42
N MET A 83 4.43 -16.46 -1.18
CA MET A 83 4.17 -17.02 0.16
C MET A 83 5.29 -16.71 1.16
N ALA A 84 6.56 -16.80 0.75
CA ALA A 84 7.69 -16.45 1.60
C ALA A 84 7.68 -14.97 1.99
N GLY A 85 7.36 -14.08 1.04
CA GLY A 85 7.17 -12.65 1.29
C GLY A 85 6.02 -12.40 2.29
N MET A 86 4.88 -13.08 2.12
CA MET A 86 3.76 -13.01 3.06
C MET A 86 4.19 -13.41 4.48
N GLY A 87 4.92 -14.53 4.61
CA GLY A 87 5.43 -15.02 5.89
C GLY A 87 6.37 -14.02 6.56
N LEU A 88 7.28 -13.40 5.80
CA LEU A 88 8.20 -12.37 6.30
C LEU A 88 7.43 -11.15 6.83
N VAL A 89 6.40 -10.70 6.10
CA VAL A 89 5.57 -9.57 6.52
C VAL A 89 4.83 -9.89 7.81
N VAL A 90 4.18 -11.06 7.90
CA VAL A 90 3.49 -11.52 9.12
C VAL A 90 4.47 -11.59 10.29
N LEU A 91 5.68 -12.11 10.07
CA LEU A 91 6.71 -12.19 11.10
C LEU A 91 7.13 -10.78 11.59
N SER A 92 7.35 -9.85 10.66
CA SER A 92 7.68 -8.45 10.99
C SER A 92 6.57 -7.79 11.79
N MET A 93 5.30 -8.02 11.42
CA MET A 93 4.15 -7.53 12.18
C MET A 93 4.14 -8.07 13.60
N VAL A 94 4.34 -9.38 13.79
CA VAL A 94 4.39 -10.00 15.12
C VAL A 94 5.50 -9.40 15.97
N PHE A 95 6.69 -9.16 15.40
CA PHE A 95 7.79 -8.51 16.13
C PHE A 95 7.48 -7.06 16.50
N LEU A 96 6.81 -6.31 15.63
CA LEU A 96 6.44 -4.91 15.87
C LEU A 96 5.31 -4.77 16.90
N THR A 97 4.33 -5.67 16.89
CA THR A 97 3.18 -5.65 17.82
C THR A 97 3.43 -6.43 19.10
N ALA A 98 4.47 -7.26 19.16
CA ALA A 98 4.87 -7.93 20.39
C ALA A 98 5.10 -6.85 21.46
N PRO A 99 4.50 -6.97 22.65
CA PRO A 99 4.70 -6.01 23.73
C PRO A 99 6.15 -6.06 24.17
N GLY A 100 6.98 -5.22 23.54
CA GLY A 100 8.31 -4.92 24.02
C GLY A 100 8.14 -4.37 25.42
N LYS A 101 8.82 -4.99 26.39
CA LYS A 101 8.99 -4.45 27.74
C LYS A 101 9.64 -3.08 27.60
N ARG A 102 8.83 -2.03 27.38
CA ARG A 102 9.28 -0.64 27.48
C ARG A 102 9.63 -0.47 28.96
N SER A 103 10.90 -0.68 29.28
CA SER A 103 11.47 -0.23 30.55
C SER A 103 11.23 1.27 30.59
N VAL A 104 10.21 1.66 31.35
CA VAL A 104 9.93 3.03 31.72
C VAL A 104 11.18 3.53 32.43
N GLN A 105 12.00 4.28 31.70
CA GLN A 105 13.18 4.90 32.25
C GLN A 105 12.69 6.09 33.06
N ALA A 106 12.64 5.91 34.38
CA ALA A 106 12.19 6.95 35.30
C ALA A 106 13.11 8.19 35.18
N PRO A 107 12.54 9.41 35.07
CA PRO A 107 13.32 10.63 35.15
C PRO A 107 13.90 10.75 36.57
N ARG A 108 15.21 11.06 36.65
CA ARG A 108 15.91 11.39 37.90
C ARG A 108 15.56 12.79 38.36
#